data_AF-A0A7Z0S073-F1
#
_entry.id   AF-A0A7Z0S073-F1
#
_cell.length_a   1.000
_cell.length_b   1.000
_cell.length_c   1.000
_cell.angle_alpha   90.00
_cell.angle_beta   90.00
_cell.angle_gamma   90.00
#
_symmetry.space_group_name_H-M   'P 1'
#
loop_
_entity.id
_entity.type
_entity.pdbx_description
1 polymer ?
#
loop_
_entity_poly.entity_id
_entity_poly.type
_entity_poly.pdbx_seq_one_letter_code
_entity_poly.pdbx_strand_id
1 'polypeptide(L)' 'MNLTSTMHTLYVVKARFDYLAEQLEQAGNRMAAEELKREAHHFGCQLTQIESVLDDYRVDIAAAQQPAGTDQAMVPA' A
#
# COMPACT_ATOMS: atom_id res chain seq x y z
N MET A 1 -1.73 -1.91 -13.28
CA MET A 1 -0.95 -1.68 -12.05
C MET A 1 -1.16 -2.90 -11.14
N ASN A 2 -0.11 -3.45 -10.53
CA ASN A 2 -0.23 -4.63 -9.65
C ASN A 2 -0.37 -4.16 -8.19
N LEU A 3 -1.53 -4.39 -7.56
CA LEU A 3 -1.84 -3.94 -6.20
C LEU A 3 -0.82 -4.44 -5.17
N THR A 4 -0.40 -5.70 -5.25
CA THR A 4 0.62 -6.28 -4.37
C THR A 4 1.94 -5.53 -4.48
N SER A 5 2.37 -5.21 -5.70
CA SER A 5 3.61 -4.44 -5.93
C SER A 5 3.48 -3.00 -5.43
N THR A 6 2.31 -2.39 -5.58
CA THR A 6 2.03 -1.06 -5.03
C THR A 6 2.12 -1.06 -3.51
N MET A 7 1.46 -1.99 -2.83
CA MET A 7 1.50 -2.10 -1.36
C MET A 7 2.93 -2.30 -0.85
N HIS A 8 3.69 -3.20 -1.48
CA HIS A 8 5.10 -3.38 -1.15
C HIS A 8 5.90 -2.08 -1.27
N THR A 9 5.69 -1.33 -2.35
CA THR A 9 6.38 -0.04 -2.57
C THR A 9 6.03 0.97 -1.48
N LEU A 10 4.77 1.02 -1.03
CA LEU A 10 4.34 1.92 0.04
C LEU A 10 5.01 1.59 1.39
N TYR A 11 5.16 0.30 1.72
CA TYR A 11 5.92 -0.12 2.90
C TYR A 11 7.40 0.25 2.82
N VAL A 12 8.01 0.11 1.64
CA VAL A 12 9.40 0.57 1.41
C VAL A 12 9.51 2.08 1.61
N VAL A 13 8.53 2.87 1.16
CA VAL A 13 8.49 4.32 1.39
C VAL A 13 8.37 4.64 2.88
N LYS A 14 7.49 3.94 3.62
CA LYS A 14 7.37 4.10 5.08
C LYS A 14 8.71 3.85 5.78
N ALA A 15 9.39 2.76 5.46
CA ALA A 15 10.70 2.43 6.03
C ALA A 15 11.77 3.50 5.73
N ARG A 16 11.70 4.13 4.55
CA ARG A 16 12.60 5.25 4.20
C ARG A 16 12.34 6.49 5.06
N PHE A 17 11.08 6.76 5.42
CA PHE A 17 10.76 7.85 6.35
C PHE A 17 11.30 7.58 7.76
N ASP A 18 11.18 6.35 8.26
CA ASP A 18 11.78 5.98 9.56
C ASP A 18 13.29 6.21 9.55
N TYR A 19 13.98 5.72 8.52
CA TYR A 19 15.43 5.87 8.37
C TYR A 19 15.87 7.34 8.25
N LEU A 20 15.10 8.17 7.54
CA LEU A 20 15.36 9.61 7.47
C LEU A 20 15.16 10.29 8.83
N ALA A 21 14.16 9.88 9.60
CA ALA A 21 13.94 10.41 10.93
C ALA A 21 15.07 10.06 11.90
N GLU A 22 15.63 8.84 11.81
CA GLU A 22 16.82 8.45 12.57
C GLU A 22 18.03 9.32 12.21
N GLN A 23 18.25 9.61 10.92
CA GLN A 23 19.32 10.53 10.49
C GLN A 23 19.12 11.95 11.02
N LEU A 24 17.88 12.45 11.00
CA LEU A 24 17.56 13.77 11.56
C LEU A 24 17.88 13.83 13.07
N GLU A 25 17.56 12.76 13.81
CA GLU A 25 17.86 12.66 15.23
C GLU A 25 19.38 12.65 15.50
N GLN A 26 20.14 11.87 14.73
CA GLN A 26 21.62 11.83 14.81
C GLN A 26 22.25 13.18 14.48
N ALA A 27 21.65 13.95 13.56
CA ALA A 27 22.08 15.30 13.22
C ALA A 27 21.64 16.38 14.24
N GLY A 28 20.94 16.01 15.31
CA GLY A 28 20.47 16.92 16.35
C GLY A 28 19.13 17.62 16.05
N ASN A 29 18.48 17.31 14.93
CA ASN A 29 17.20 17.89 14.51
C ASN A 29 16.01 17.17 15.16
N ARG A 30 15.98 17.12 16.50
CA ARG A 30 15.05 16.29 17.28
C ARG A 30 13.57 16.51 16.95
N MET A 31 13.13 17.78 16.89
CA MET A 31 11.73 18.10 16.59
C MET A 31 11.29 17.62 15.20
N ALA A 32 12.17 17.77 14.19
CA ALA A 32 11.88 17.30 12.84
C ALA A 32 11.85 15.76 12.76
N ALA A 33 12.75 15.09 13.50
CA ALA A 33 12.77 13.63 13.60
C ALA A 33 11.49 13.09 14.27
N GLU A 34 11.07 13.69 15.38
CA GLU A 34 9.85 13.31 16.11
C GLU A 34 8.60 13.47 15.23
N GLU A 35 8.49 14.60 14.53
CA GLU A 35 7.36 14.84 13.63
C GLU A 35 7.34 13.84 12.47
N LEU A 36 8.48 13.58 11.84
CA LEU A 36 8.57 12.60 10.76
C LEU A 36 8.25 11.18 11.24
N LYS A 37 8.68 10.78 12.44
CA LYS A 37 8.32 9.48 13.04
C LYS A 37 6.81 9.38 13.27
N ARG A 38 6.19 10.45 13.77
CA ARG A 38 4.73 10.51 14.00
C ARG A 38 3.96 10.32 12.69
N GLU A 39 4.32 11.06 11.65
CA GLU A 39 3.67 10.97 10.34
C GLU A 39 3.93 9.61 9.65
N ALA A 40 5.15 9.07 9.73
CA ALA A 40 5.46 7.73 9.21
C ALA A 40 4.68 6.63 9.95
N HIS A 41 4.42 6.79 11.24
CA HIS A 41 3.56 5.89 12.01
C HIS A 41 2.10 5.98 11.56
N HIS A 42 1.55 7.20 11.43
CA HIS A 42 0.20 7.40 10.92
C HIS A 42 0.01 6.80 9.52
N PHE A 43 0.99 7.02 8.63
CA PHE A 43 1.01 6.43 7.31
C PHE A 43 1.00 4.89 7.37
N GLY A 44 1.83 4.30 8.23
CA GLY A 44 1.84 2.84 8.45
C GLY A 44 0.48 2.29 8.90
N CYS A 45 -0.20 2.97 9.83
CA CYS A 45 -1.56 2.59 10.25
C CYS A 45 -2.56 2.62 9.09
N GLN A 46 -2.48 3.63 8.22
CA GLN A 46 -3.32 3.71 7.03
C GLN A 46 -3.02 2.59 6.03
N LEU A 47 -1.76 2.19 5.87
CA LEU A 47 -1.40 1.04 5.02
C LEU A 47 -2.04 -0.26 5.52
N THR A 48 -1.99 -0.53 6.83
CA THR A 48 -2.65 -1.70 7.41
C THR A 48 -4.17 -1.68 7.21
N GLN A 49 -4.80 -0.51 7.30
CA GLN A 49 -6.24 -0.36 7.02
C GLN A 49 -6.56 -0.67 5.55
N ILE A 50 -5.74 -0.19 4.62
CA ILE A 50 -5.89 -0.51 3.19
C ILE A 50 -5.71 -2.00 2.94
N GLU A 51 -4.71 -2.65 3.55
CA GLU A 51 -4.51 -4.10 3.43
C GLU A 51 -5.72 -4.88 3.93
N SER A 52 -6.31 -4.48 5.06
CA SER A 52 -7.53 -5.11 5.56
C SER A 52 -8.65 -5.04 4.53
N VAL A 53 -8.90 -3.87 3.93
CA VAL A 53 -9.92 -3.71 2.89
C VAL A 53 -9.59 -4.55 1.65
N LEU A 54 -8.32 -4.61 1.25
CA LEU A 54 -7.91 -5.43 0.10
C LEU A 54 -8.12 -6.93 0.35
N ASP A 55 -7.91 -7.41 1.57
CA ASP A 55 -8.14 -8.82 1.93
C ASP A 55 -9.64 -9.14 2.08
N ASP A 56 -10.38 -8.27 2.80
CA ASP A 56 -11.84 -8.41 3.03
C ASP A 56 -12.61 -8.50 1.72
N TYR A 57 -12.21 -7.72 0.70
CA TYR A 57 -12.90 -7.65 -0.60
C TYR A 57 -12.11 -8.30 -1.74
N ARG A 58 -11.15 -9.18 -1.46
CA ARG A 58 -10.25 -9.77 -2.48
C ARG A 58 -10.99 -10.45 -3.64
N VAL A 59 -12.14 -11.08 -3.37
CA VAL A 59 -12.94 -11.80 -4.37
C VAL A 59 -13.61 -10.81 -5.32
N ASP A 60 -14.26 -9.78 -4.77
CA ASP A 60 -14.95 -8.75 -5.55
C ASP A 60 -13.95 -7.95 -6.40
N ILE A 61 -12.78 -7.64 -5.83
CA ILE A 61 -11.67 -7.00 -6.54
C ILE A 61 -11.20 -7.89 -7.71
N ALA A 62 -11.02 -9.19 -7.49
CA ALA A 62 -10.61 -10.11 -8.54
C ALA A 62 -11.67 -10.22 -9.66
N ALA A 63 -12.95 -10.28 -9.30
CA ALA A 63 -14.05 -10.31 -10.26
C ALA A 63 -14.11 -9.02 -11.09
N ALA A 64 -13.91 -7.85 -10.48
CA ALA A 64 -13.89 -6.56 -11.18
C ALA A 64 -12.68 -6.38 -12.12
N GLN A 65 -11.57 -7.09 -11.86
CA GLN A 65 -10.36 -7.04 -12.68
C GLN A 65 -10.39 -8.03 -13.85
N GLN A 66 -11.36 -8.95 -13.89
CA GLN A 66 -11.57 -9.79 -15.05
C GLN A 66 -12.12 -8.94 -16.20
N PRO A 67 -11.49 -8.96 -17.38
CA PRO A 67 -12.08 -8.31 -18.54
C PRO A 67 -13.43 -8.96 -18.86
N ALA A 68 -14.47 -8.14 -19.03
CA ALA A 68 -15.76 -8.60 -19.52
C ALA A 68 -15.57 -9.22 -20.92
N GLY A 69 -15.58 -10.54 -21.01
CA GLY A 69 -15.53 -11.25 -22.29
C GLY A 69 -14.55 -12.41 -22.35
N THR A 70 -14.86 -13.49 -21.63
CA THR A 70 -14.64 -14.85 -22.16
C THR A 70 -15.95 -15.62 -22.05
N ASP A 71 -17.05 -14.97 -22.45
CA ASP A 71 -18.31 -15.68 -22.64
C ASP A 71 -18.30 -16.28 -24.06
N GLN A 72 -18.09 -17.58 -24.06
CA GLN A 72 -18.26 -18.58 -25.11
C GLN A 72 -18.94 -18.09 -26.39
N ALA A 73 -18.19 -18.12 -27.50
CA ALA A 73 -18.77 -18.20 -28.84
C ALA A 73 -19.48 -19.56 -28.99
N MET A 74 -20.71 -19.65 -28.48
CA MET A 74 -21.65 -20.70 -28.84
C MET A 74 -22.17 -20.39 -30.24
N VAL A 75 -21.51 -20.95 -31.25
CA VAL A 75 -22.01 -20.98 -32.62
C VAL A 75 -22.99 -22.16 -32.72
N PRO A 76 -24.31 -21.95 -32.88
CA PRO A 76 -25.21 -23.05 -33.21
C PRO A 76 -24.97 -23.47 -34.66
N ALA A 77 -25.09 -24.80 -34.86
CA ALA A 77 -24.88 -25.53 -36.11
C ALA A 77 -25.84 -25.16 -37.24
#